data_AF-A0A6V7TMD0-F1
#
_entry.id   AF-A0A6V7TMD0-F1
#
_cell.length_a   1.000
_cell.length_b   1.000
_cell.length_c   1.000
_cell.angle_alpha   90.00
_cell.angle_beta   90.00
_cell.angle_gamma   90.00
#
_symmetry.space_group_name_H-M   'P 1'
#
loop_
_entity.id
_entity.type
_entity.pdbx_description
1 polymer ?
#
loop_
_entity_poly.entity_id
_entity_poly.type
_entity_poly.pdbx_seq_one_letter_code
_entity_poly.pdbx_strand_id
1 'polypeptide(L)'
;MFRKPKIKANLRKKTLEEDFNLTSIEDEQKEIESRIRDIQEAQRVRQRRNGMDAVECAVGRELAKEFARLDEDPFRMSGGAMLRLTDTQRAALNAADIEADIKEQFKKETLLRDEHEEMRRYVEARLKRQHTLDDSAEDSNNKRAKLLSPEEEILFKAAERVKNCSSTKKEELLSNQMLVGIPEVDLGIEVRMSNIVATEQKKAELLKKGIIPRPVADSWKT
;
A
#
# COMPACT_ATOMS: atom_id res chain seq x y z
N MET A 1 -11.61 -40.76 37.32
CA MET A 1 -11.45 -40.31 35.91
C MET A 1 -12.37 -41.14 35.03
N PHE A 2 -13.43 -40.56 34.45
CA PHE A 2 -14.35 -41.30 33.58
C PHE A 2 -14.03 -41.01 32.12
N ARG A 3 -13.54 -42.02 31.38
CA ARG A 3 -13.34 -41.94 29.94
C ARG A 3 -14.69 -42.19 29.24
N LYS A 4 -15.18 -41.21 28.47
CA LYS A 4 -16.41 -41.38 27.68
C LYS A 4 -16.17 -42.41 26.55
N PRO A 5 -17.14 -43.29 26.26
CA PRO A 5 -17.00 -44.25 25.17
C PRO A 5 -17.01 -43.54 23.81
N LYS A 6 -16.15 -44.00 22.89
CA LYS A 6 -16.10 -43.48 21.52
C LYS A 6 -17.34 -43.95 20.76
N ILE A 7 -18.18 -43.01 20.32
CA ILE A 7 -19.31 -43.28 19.43
C ILE A 7 -18.74 -43.67 18.06
N LYS A 8 -19.08 -44.86 17.56
CA LYS A 8 -18.70 -45.30 16.22
C LYS A 8 -19.48 -44.46 15.19
N ALA A 9 -18.77 -43.85 14.26
CA ALA A 9 -19.38 -43.09 13.18
C ALA A 9 -20.08 -44.05 12.20
N ASN A 10 -21.36 -43.83 11.95
CA ASN A 10 -22.10 -44.56 10.93
C ASN A 10 -21.72 -43.99 9.55
N LEU A 11 -20.83 -44.69 8.84
CA LEU A 11 -20.49 -44.37 7.44
C LEU A 11 -21.69 -44.74 6.55
N ARG A 12 -22.34 -43.73 5.97
CA ARG A 12 -23.45 -43.92 5.02
C ARG A 12 -22.91 -44.57 3.75
N LYS A 13 -23.37 -45.77 3.41
CA LYS A 13 -23.09 -46.40 2.11
C LYS A 13 -24.01 -45.77 1.06
N LYS A 14 -23.43 -45.35 -0.07
CA LYS A 14 -24.17 -44.81 -1.21
C LYS A 14 -24.76 -45.99 -1.99
N THR A 15 -26.09 -46.12 -2.00
CA THR A 15 -26.79 -46.99 -2.96
C THR A 15 -26.73 -46.30 -4.32
N LEU A 16 -26.21 -47.03 -5.30
CA LEU A 16 -26.30 -46.66 -6.70
C LEU A 16 -27.53 -47.36 -7.28
N GLU A 17 -28.21 -46.63 -8.14
CA GLU A 17 -29.24 -47.04 -9.11
C GLU A 17 -30.70 -46.96 -8.63
N GLU A 18 -31.44 -46.04 -9.27
CA GLU A 18 -32.73 -46.27 -9.95
C GLU A 18 -33.11 -44.99 -10.75
N ASP A 19 -33.80 -45.20 -11.87
CA ASP A 19 -33.84 -44.35 -13.06
C ASP A 19 -34.49 -42.96 -12.90
N PHE A 20 -33.79 -41.94 -13.42
CA PHE A 20 -34.20 -40.53 -13.36
C PHE A 20 -35.35 -40.20 -14.33
N ASN A 21 -36.58 -40.21 -13.81
CA ASN A 21 -37.74 -39.61 -14.46
C ASN A 21 -37.80 -38.10 -14.09
N LEU A 22 -37.51 -37.22 -15.05
CA LEU A 22 -37.19 -35.80 -14.84
C LEU A 22 -38.28 -35.00 -14.10
N THR A 23 -39.55 -35.38 -14.25
CA THR A 23 -40.70 -34.74 -13.58
C THR A 23 -40.89 -35.16 -12.12
N SER A 24 -40.44 -36.36 -11.73
CA SER A 24 -40.57 -36.85 -10.34
C SER A 24 -39.51 -36.25 -9.42
N ILE A 25 -38.35 -35.88 -9.98
CA ILE A 25 -37.21 -35.32 -9.24
C ILE A 25 -37.53 -33.93 -8.69
N GLU A 26 -38.26 -33.10 -9.44
CA GLU A 26 -38.58 -31.73 -9.01
C GLU A 26 -39.50 -31.72 -7.79
N ASP A 27 -40.45 -32.64 -7.72
CA ASP A 27 -41.38 -32.73 -6.59
C ASP A 27 -40.70 -33.36 -5.35
N GLU A 28 -39.82 -34.34 -5.54
CA GLU A 28 -38.95 -34.84 -4.47
C GLU A 28 -37.98 -33.77 -3.95
N GLN A 29 -37.43 -32.93 -4.82
CA GLN A 29 -36.57 -31.81 -4.42
C GLN A 29 -37.33 -30.78 -3.58
N LYS A 30 -38.56 -30.41 -3.97
CA LYS A 30 -39.41 -29.50 -3.18
C LYS A 30 -39.75 -30.07 -1.81
N GLU A 31 -40.00 -31.37 -1.71
CA GLU A 31 -40.26 -32.04 -0.43
C GLU A 31 -39.00 -32.12 0.45
N ILE A 32 -37.83 -32.34 -0.15
CA ILE A 32 -36.55 -32.29 0.57
C ILE A 32 -36.28 -30.87 1.09
N GLU A 33 -36.55 -29.84 0.30
CA GLU A 33 -36.40 -28.44 0.70
C GLU A 33 -37.34 -28.03 1.82
N SER A 34 -38.59 -28.51 1.82
CA SER A 34 -39.53 -28.24 2.92
C SER A 34 -39.08 -28.92 4.21
N ARG A 35 -38.68 -30.19 4.15
CA ARG A 35 -38.13 -30.92 5.31
C ARG A 35 -36.85 -30.27 5.86
N ILE A 36 -35.97 -29.76 5.00
CA ILE A 36 -34.77 -29.03 5.42
C ILE A 36 -35.16 -27.73 6.14
N ARG A 37 -36.15 -26.99 5.64
CA ARG A 37 -36.67 -25.79 6.29
C ARG A 37 -37.23 -26.09 7.67
N ASP A 38 -38.04 -27.13 7.81
CA ASP A 38 -38.62 -27.55 9.09
C ASP A 38 -37.51 -27.92 10.10
N ILE A 39 -36.48 -28.63 9.64
CA ILE A 39 -35.32 -28.99 10.48
C ILE A 39 -34.53 -27.76 10.90
N GLN A 40 -34.28 -26.81 9.99
CA GLN A 40 -33.59 -25.56 10.31
C GLN A 40 -34.37 -24.72 11.32
N GLU A 41 -35.70 -24.68 11.20
CA GLU A 41 -36.56 -23.98 12.16
C GLU A 41 -36.52 -24.66 13.54
N ALA A 42 -36.62 -25.99 13.59
CA ALA A 42 -36.46 -26.75 14.83
C ALA A 42 -35.08 -26.54 15.46
N GLN A 43 -34.02 -26.44 14.65
CA GLN A 43 -32.68 -26.11 15.14
C GLN A 43 -32.61 -24.69 15.70
N ARG A 44 -33.22 -23.70 15.02
CA ARG A 44 -33.28 -22.31 15.48
C ARG A 44 -34.04 -22.19 16.81
N VAL A 45 -35.13 -22.93 16.99
CA VAL A 45 -35.88 -22.97 18.28
C VAL A 45 -35.07 -23.63 19.39
N ARG A 46 -34.21 -24.60 19.06
CA ARG A 46 -33.30 -25.25 20.02
C ARG A 46 -32.08 -24.41 20.37
N GLN A 47 -31.71 -23.43 19.55
CA GLN A 47 -30.63 -22.50 19.89
C GLN A 47 -31.05 -21.70 21.11
N ARG A 48 -30.34 -21.92 22.22
CA ARG A 48 -30.52 -21.10 23.41
C ARG A 48 -30.05 -19.70 23.06
N ARG A 49 -30.91 -18.70 23.31
CA ARG A 49 -30.48 -17.30 23.24
C ARG A 49 -29.33 -17.13 24.23
N ASN A 50 -28.21 -16.56 23.78
CA ASN A 50 -27.14 -16.18 24.69
C ASN A 50 -27.72 -15.12 25.66
N GLY A 51 -27.39 -15.27 26.95
CA GLY A 51 -27.76 -14.27 27.95
C GLY A 51 -27.00 -12.97 27.73
N MET A 52 -27.39 -11.93 28.45
CA MET A 52 -26.60 -10.71 28.56
C MET A 52 -25.33 -11.00 29.37
N ASP A 53 -24.21 -10.46 28.94
CA ASP A 53 -22.97 -10.53 29.71
C ASP A 53 -23.08 -9.73 31.02
N ALA A 54 -22.22 -10.01 32.00
CA ALA A 54 -22.25 -9.32 33.30
C ALA A 54 -22.07 -7.79 33.13
N VAL A 55 -21.22 -7.38 32.18
CA VAL A 55 -21.01 -5.97 31.82
C VAL A 55 -22.22 -5.38 31.09
N GLU A 56 -22.82 -6.14 30.17
CA GLU A 56 -24.04 -5.73 29.48
C GLU A 56 -25.23 -5.56 30.44
N CYS A 57 -25.33 -6.40 31.48
CA CYS A 57 -26.35 -6.27 32.53
C CYS A 57 -26.14 -5.02 33.39
N ALA A 58 -24.89 -4.65 33.67
CA ALA A 58 -24.57 -3.54 34.57
C ALA A 58 -24.66 -2.17 33.89
N VAL A 59 -24.17 -2.05 32.65
CA VAL A 59 -23.97 -0.77 31.96
C VAL A 59 -24.91 -0.60 30.76
N GLY A 60 -25.51 -1.70 30.29
CA GLY A 60 -26.33 -1.72 29.08
C GLY A 60 -25.53 -2.07 27.82
N ARG A 61 -26.24 -2.54 26.79
CA ARG A 61 -25.64 -3.12 25.57
C ARG A 61 -24.82 -2.15 24.71
N GLU A 62 -25.10 -0.86 24.76
CA GLU A 62 -24.39 0.13 23.94
C GLU A 62 -23.04 0.46 24.56
N LEU A 63 -23.04 0.79 25.85
CA LEU A 63 -21.83 1.10 26.59
C LEU A 63 -20.93 -0.14 26.77
N ALA A 64 -21.51 -1.33 26.99
CA ALA A 64 -20.72 -2.57 27.05
C ALA A 64 -19.96 -2.87 25.74
N LYS A 65 -20.49 -2.48 24.58
CA LYS A 65 -19.77 -2.61 23.29
C LYS A 65 -18.58 -1.65 23.21
N GLU A 66 -18.69 -0.47 23.80
CA GLU A 66 -17.57 0.47 23.87
C GLU A 66 -16.48 -0.06 24.80
N PHE A 67 -16.85 -0.60 25.98
CA PHE A 67 -15.91 -1.25 26.89
C PHE A 67 -15.22 -2.46 26.24
N ALA A 68 -15.96 -3.31 25.52
CA ALA A 68 -15.39 -4.46 24.82
C ALA A 68 -14.39 -4.08 23.71
N ARG A 69 -14.55 -2.91 23.08
CA ARG A 69 -13.59 -2.37 22.09
C ARG A 69 -12.34 -1.79 22.74
N LEU A 70 -12.45 -1.32 23.98
CA LEU A 70 -11.34 -0.75 24.74
C LEU A 70 -10.49 -1.84 25.41
N ASP A 71 -11.10 -2.95 25.82
CA ASP A 71 -10.43 -4.11 26.43
C ASP A 71 -9.86 -5.11 25.41
N GLU A 72 -9.87 -4.75 24.11
CA GLU A 72 -9.29 -5.57 23.04
C GLU A 72 -7.76 -5.46 23.07
N ASP A 73 -7.16 -6.09 24.08
CA ASP A 73 -5.71 -6.26 24.20
C ASP A 73 -5.20 -7.07 22.99
N PRO A 74 -4.31 -6.49 22.15
CA PRO A 74 -3.84 -7.11 20.92
C PRO A 74 -3.12 -8.44 21.14
N PHE A 75 -2.72 -8.75 22.37
CA PHE A 75 -2.01 -9.98 22.74
C PHE A 75 -2.87 -11.00 23.49
N ARG A 76 -4.12 -10.67 23.87
CA ARG A 76 -5.03 -11.59 24.61
C ARG A 76 -6.14 -12.19 23.75
N MET A 77 -5.95 -12.28 22.44
CA MET A 77 -6.86 -13.05 21.59
C MET A 77 -6.77 -14.54 21.97
N SER A 78 -7.86 -15.11 22.47
CA SER A 78 -7.95 -16.51 22.95
C SER A 78 -7.72 -17.58 21.86
N GLY A 79 -7.42 -17.20 20.63
CA GLY A 79 -7.01 -18.11 19.56
C GLY A 79 -5.77 -17.54 18.89
N GLY A 80 -4.70 -18.34 18.82
CA GLY A 80 -3.46 -18.04 18.10
C GLY A 80 -3.65 -18.01 16.57
N ALA A 81 -4.64 -17.28 16.10
CA ALA A 81 -4.92 -17.03 14.71
C ALA A 81 -4.33 -15.66 14.35
N MET A 82 -3.42 -15.66 13.38
CA MET A 82 -2.93 -14.50 12.65
C MET A 82 -4.01 -13.41 12.56
N LEU A 83 -3.74 -12.23 13.15
CA LEU A 83 -4.61 -11.05 13.14
C LEU A 83 -5.09 -10.78 11.71
N ARG A 84 -6.31 -11.19 11.39
CA ARG A 84 -7.00 -10.77 10.16
C ARG A 84 -7.54 -9.37 10.41
N LEU A 85 -6.63 -8.40 10.35
CA LEU A 85 -6.99 -6.99 10.28
C LEU A 85 -7.94 -6.80 9.10
N THR A 86 -9.05 -6.11 9.32
CA THR A 86 -9.97 -5.75 8.24
C THR A 86 -9.24 -4.86 7.25
N ASP A 87 -9.66 -4.86 5.98
CA ASP A 87 -9.03 -4.04 4.94
C ASP A 87 -9.02 -2.53 5.32
N THR A 88 -10.04 -2.10 6.07
CA THR A 88 -10.12 -0.75 6.63
C THR A 88 -9.04 -0.47 7.69
N GLN A 89 -8.77 -1.43 8.58
CA GLN A 89 -7.72 -1.30 9.60
C GLN A 89 -6.33 -1.33 8.97
N ARG A 90 -6.11 -2.17 7.94
CA ARG A 90 -4.86 -2.20 7.18
C ARG A 90 -4.62 -0.89 6.43
N ALA A 91 -5.65 -0.35 5.78
CA ALA A 91 -5.56 0.94 5.11
C ALA A 91 -5.27 2.09 6.09
N ALA A 92 -5.86 2.07 7.29
CA ALA A 92 -5.60 3.09 8.32
C ALA A 92 -4.15 3.04 8.84
N LEU A 93 -3.60 1.84 9.08
CA LEU A 93 -2.20 1.68 9.49
C LEU A 93 -1.24 2.14 8.39
N ASN A 94 -1.47 1.74 7.15
CA ASN A 94 -0.63 2.18 6.02
C ASN A 94 -0.68 3.69 5.81
N ALA A 95 -1.86 4.32 6.00
CA ALA A 95 -1.99 5.78 5.90
C ALA A 95 -1.23 6.51 7.01
N ALA A 96 -1.28 5.98 8.24
CA ALA A 96 -0.55 6.55 9.38
C ALA A 96 0.97 6.41 9.22
N ASP A 97 1.45 5.29 8.68
CA ASP A 97 2.87 5.07 8.41
C ASP A 97 3.41 6.02 7.34
N ILE A 98 2.66 6.21 6.24
CA ILE A 98 3.04 7.16 5.19
C ILE A 98 3.06 8.60 5.73
N GLU A 99 2.11 8.98 6.58
CA GLU A 99 2.07 10.33 7.17
C GLU A 99 3.25 10.58 8.11
N ALA A 100 3.65 9.58 8.90
CA ALA A 100 4.80 9.66 9.79
C ALA A 100 6.11 9.79 9.01
N ASP A 101 6.27 9.01 7.94
CA ASP A 101 7.47 9.00 7.10
C ASP A 101 7.62 10.32 6.33
N ILE A 102 6.51 10.86 5.80
CA ILE A 102 6.47 12.19 5.17
C ILE A 102 6.85 13.29 6.17
N LYS A 103 6.33 13.23 7.40
CA LYS A 103 6.68 14.20 8.46
C LYS A 103 8.16 14.13 8.85
N GLU A 104 8.75 12.93 8.88
CA GLU A 104 10.17 12.75 9.16
C GLU A 104 11.05 13.31 8.02
N GLN A 105 10.65 13.10 6.77
CA GLN A 105 11.32 13.68 5.60
C GLN A 105 11.29 15.21 5.61
N PHE A 106 10.13 15.82 5.89
CA PHE A 106 10.04 17.29 6.01
C PHE A 106 10.88 17.84 7.16
N LYS A 107 10.99 17.13 8.29
CA LYS A 107 11.87 17.54 9.40
C LYS A 107 13.35 17.48 9.00
N LYS A 108 13.78 16.41 8.33
CA LYS A 108 15.15 16.28 7.81
C LYS A 108 15.45 17.35 6.76
N GLU A 109 14.51 17.63 5.86
CA GLU A 109 14.66 18.68 4.84
C GLU A 109 14.72 20.08 5.44
N THR A 110 13.87 20.38 6.44
CA THR A 110 13.89 21.68 7.14
C THR A 110 15.22 21.86 7.88
N LEU A 111 15.73 20.82 8.53
CA LEU A 111 17.02 20.86 9.20
C LEU A 111 18.18 21.11 8.22
N LEU A 112 18.24 20.38 7.10
CA LEU A 112 19.27 20.61 6.08
C LEU A 112 19.16 22.03 5.50
N ARG A 113 17.95 22.52 5.25
CA ARG A 113 17.73 23.87 4.72
C ARG A 113 18.21 24.96 5.67
N ASP A 114 17.96 24.81 6.96
CA ASP A 114 18.37 25.76 7.99
C ASP A 114 19.89 25.73 8.21
N GLU A 115 20.51 24.55 8.26
CA GLU A 115 21.97 24.40 8.30
C GLU A 115 22.64 25.04 7.07
N HIS A 116 22.08 24.84 5.87
CA HIS A 116 22.59 25.47 4.65
C HIS A 116 22.40 27.00 4.64
N GLU A 117 21.35 27.53 5.26
CA GLU A 117 21.17 28.97 5.42
C GLU A 117 22.16 29.56 6.41
N GLU A 118 22.42 28.88 7.52
CA GLU A 118 23.43 29.29 8.51
C GLU A 118 24.85 29.25 7.91
N MET A 119 25.18 28.20 7.15
CA MET A 119 26.46 28.09 6.44
C MET A 119 26.64 29.21 5.40
N ARG A 120 25.58 29.58 4.66
CA ARG A 120 25.61 30.73 3.73
C ARG A 120 25.83 32.04 4.48
N ARG A 121 25.12 32.27 5.59
CA ARG A 121 25.33 33.44 6.45
C ARG A 121 26.75 33.52 7.00
N TYR A 122 27.32 32.39 7.44
CA TYR A 122 28.68 32.35 7.95
C TYR A 122 29.71 32.68 6.86
N VAL A 123 29.55 32.11 5.66
CA VAL A 123 30.41 32.42 4.50
C VAL A 123 30.28 33.88 4.11
N GLU A 124 29.07 34.43 4.02
CA GLU A 124 28.85 35.86 3.76
C GLU A 124 29.50 36.75 4.83
N ALA A 125 29.36 36.41 6.11
CA ALA A 125 29.94 37.18 7.20
C ALA A 125 31.47 37.11 7.18
N ARG A 126 32.06 35.95 6.85
CA ARG A 126 33.52 35.82 6.67
C ARG A 126 34.02 36.58 5.46
N LEU A 127 33.33 36.49 4.31
CA LEU A 127 33.68 37.26 3.12
C LEU A 127 33.55 38.76 3.37
N LYS A 128 32.48 39.22 4.02
CA LYS A 128 32.32 40.64 4.39
C LYS A 128 33.45 41.10 5.31
N ARG A 129 33.86 40.31 6.31
CA ARG A 129 34.99 40.64 7.20
C ARG A 129 36.33 40.68 6.47
N GLN A 130 36.57 39.76 5.53
CA GLN A 130 37.78 39.80 4.69
C GLN A 130 37.74 40.97 3.71
N HIS A 131 36.60 41.23 3.08
CA HIS A 131 36.41 42.34 2.15
C HIS A 131 36.51 43.70 2.86
N THR A 132 36.05 43.85 4.10
CA THR A 132 36.24 45.10 4.86
C THR A 132 37.68 45.31 5.34
N LEU A 133 38.49 44.25 5.38
CA LEU A 133 39.94 44.35 5.64
C LEU A 133 40.73 44.59 4.33
N ASP A 134 40.26 44.02 3.23
CA ASP A 134 40.81 44.22 1.89
C ASP A 134 40.31 45.50 1.21
N ASP A 135 39.23 46.16 1.65
CA ASP A 135 38.83 47.49 1.14
C ASP A 135 39.79 48.62 1.57
N SER A 136 40.76 48.33 2.45
CA SER A 136 41.95 49.17 2.64
C SER A 136 43.16 48.76 1.75
N ALA A 137 43.00 47.74 0.90
CA ALA A 137 44.02 47.18 0.00
C ALA A 137 43.55 46.93 -1.46
N GLU A 138 42.26 47.14 -1.76
CA GLU A 138 41.61 46.89 -3.06
C GLU A 138 41.74 48.04 -4.08
N ASP A 139 42.80 48.85 -3.97
CA ASP A 139 43.36 49.56 -5.14
C ASP A 139 44.39 48.70 -5.90
N SER A 140 44.62 47.44 -5.48
CA SER A 140 45.71 46.61 -6.01
C SER A 140 45.30 45.29 -6.71
N ASN A 141 44.07 44.79 -6.55
CA ASN A 141 43.72 43.44 -7.00
C ASN A 141 43.02 43.36 -8.36
N ASN A 142 42.58 44.50 -8.92
CA ASN A 142 42.08 44.58 -10.30
C ASN A 142 43.18 44.42 -11.38
N LYS A 143 44.37 43.94 -10.99
CA LYS A 143 45.54 43.68 -11.86
C LYS A 143 45.80 42.19 -12.12
N ARG A 144 45.08 41.26 -11.49
CA ARG A 144 45.22 39.80 -11.75
C ARG A 144 44.45 39.30 -12.98
N ALA A 145 43.67 40.16 -13.63
CA ALA A 145 43.00 39.86 -14.90
C ALA A 145 43.90 40.05 -16.13
N LYS A 146 45.21 40.31 -15.96
CA LYS A 146 46.17 40.45 -17.05
C LYS A 146 47.36 39.55 -16.76
N LEU A 147 47.66 38.64 -17.69
CA LEU A 147 48.78 37.68 -17.73
C LEU A 147 48.49 36.25 -17.23
N LEU A 148 47.42 35.62 -17.71
CA LEU A 148 47.39 34.15 -17.84
C LEU A 148 47.96 33.80 -19.23
N SER A 149 48.81 32.78 -19.30
CA SER A 149 49.35 32.28 -20.58
C SER A 149 48.21 31.80 -21.47
N PRO A 150 48.27 31.95 -22.81
CA PRO A 150 47.22 31.46 -23.71
C PRO A 150 46.86 29.97 -23.49
N GLU A 151 47.82 29.18 -23.02
CA GLU A 151 47.63 27.78 -22.65
C GLU A 151 46.74 27.59 -21.42
N GLU A 152 46.89 28.44 -20.41
CA GLU A 152 46.09 28.40 -19.17
C GLU A 152 44.63 28.79 -19.43
N GLU A 153 44.40 29.71 -20.37
CA GLU A 153 43.05 30.12 -20.77
C GLU A 153 42.30 28.98 -21.49
N ILE A 154 43.03 28.17 -22.28
CA ILE A 154 42.48 26.99 -22.95
C ILE A 154 42.17 25.89 -21.94
N LEU A 155 43.08 25.64 -20.99
CA LEU A 155 42.89 24.65 -19.91
C LEU A 155 41.69 25.03 -19.03
N PHE A 156 41.50 26.31 -18.73
CA PHE A 156 40.35 26.79 -17.97
C PHE A 156 39.02 26.57 -18.71
N LYS A 157 38.97 26.92 -20.01
CA LYS A 157 37.79 26.68 -20.87
C LYS A 157 37.48 25.18 -21.03
N ALA A 158 38.50 24.33 -21.06
CA ALA A 158 38.32 22.88 -21.10
C ALA A 158 37.73 22.34 -19.79
N ALA A 159 38.22 22.82 -18.64
CA ALA A 159 37.72 22.43 -17.32
C ALA A 159 36.25 22.84 -17.10
N GLU A 160 35.85 24.05 -17.55
CA GLU A 160 34.46 24.50 -17.47
C GLU A 160 33.50 23.59 -18.26
N ARG A 161 33.91 23.11 -19.44
CA ARG A 161 33.11 22.18 -20.24
C ARG A 161 32.94 20.82 -19.55
N VAL A 162 33.98 20.31 -18.90
CA VAL A 162 33.93 19.03 -18.16
C VAL A 162 33.10 19.14 -16.89
N LYS A 163 33.17 20.28 -16.17
CA LYS A 163 32.38 20.54 -14.96
C LYS A 163 30.86 20.43 -15.21
N ASN A 164 30.41 20.92 -16.37
CA ASN A 164 29.01 20.88 -16.78
C ASN A 164 28.55 19.49 -17.24
N CYS A 165 29.47 18.57 -17.52
CA CYS A 165 29.19 17.20 -17.92
C CYS A 165 29.19 16.19 -16.75
N SER A 166 29.40 16.64 -15.50
CA SER A 166 29.25 15.76 -14.33
C SER A 166 27.78 15.35 -14.16
N SER A 167 27.45 14.16 -14.63
CA SER A 167 26.08 13.61 -14.68
C SER A 167 25.55 13.12 -13.34
N THR A 168 26.10 13.56 -12.21
CA THR A 168 25.76 13.08 -10.86
C THR A 168 24.39 13.54 -10.37
N LYS A 169 23.62 14.28 -11.18
CA LYS A 169 22.36 14.93 -10.76
C LYS A 169 21.07 14.30 -11.31
N LYS A 170 21.13 13.12 -11.93
CA LYS A 170 19.93 12.45 -12.47
C LYS A 170 19.51 11.19 -11.72
N GLU A 171 20.31 10.71 -10.79
CA GLU A 171 19.97 9.53 -9.98
C GLU A 171 19.19 9.90 -8.71
N GLU A 172 19.36 11.11 -8.16
CA GLU A 172 18.67 11.55 -6.93
C GLU A 172 17.21 12.00 -7.11
N LEU A 173 16.76 12.24 -8.35
CA LEU A 173 15.37 12.68 -8.61
C LEU A 173 14.40 11.51 -8.87
N LEU A 174 14.91 10.28 -9.00
CA LEU A 174 14.09 9.08 -9.08
C LEU A 174 14.23 8.33 -7.77
N SER A 175 13.14 8.15 -7.03
CA SER A 175 13.20 7.45 -5.76
C SER A 175 13.79 6.05 -5.97
N ASN A 176 14.63 5.60 -5.03
CA ASN A 176 15.17 4.25 -5.03
C ASN A 176 14.05 3.18 -5.12
N GLN A 177 12.80 3.51 -4.72
CA GLN A 177 11.61 2.66 -4.90
C GLN A 177 11.22 2.42 -6.38
N MET A 178 11.45 3.40 -7.27
CA MET A 178 11.29 3.22 -8.72
C MET A 178 12.49 2.52 -9.36
N LEU A 179 13.71 2.79 -8.88
CA LEU A 179 14.96 2.24 -9.43
C LEU A 179 15.19 0.77 -9.05
N VAL A 180 14.80 0.37 -7.84
CA VAL A 180 14.91 -1.01 -7.35
C VAL A 180 13.83 -1.91 -7.96
N GLY A 181 12.88 -1.33 -8.71
CA GLY A 181 11.68 -2.01 -9.13
C GLY A 181 10.82 -2.39 -7.91
N ILE A 182 9.52 -2.61 -8.13
CA ILE A 182 8.75 -3.35 -7.15
C ILE A 182 9.42 -4.73 -7.09
N PRO A 183 9.97 -5.18 -5.95
CA PRO A 183 10.58 -6.50 -5.86
C PRO A 183 9.50 -7.50 -6.25
N GLU A 184 9.65 -8.03 -7.45
CA GLU A 184 8.93 -9.13 -8.11
C GLU A 184 7.75 -9.64 -7.28
N VAL A 185 6.67 -8.85 -7.21
CA VAL A 185 5.38 -9.39 -6.80
C VAL A 185 4.90 -10.13 -8.04
N ASP A 186 5.46 -11.32 -8.26
CA ASP A 186 5.00 -12.23 -9.28
C ASP A 186 3.56 -12.59 -8.93
N LEU A 187 2.60 -11.84 -9.50
CA LEU A 187 1.17 -12.08 -9.34
C LEU A 187 0.76 -13.47 -9.85
N GLY A 188 1.68 -14.23 -10.45
CA GLY A 188 1.38 -15.47 -11.16
C GLY A 188 0.74 -15.19 -12.52
N ILE A 189 0.94 -16.10 -13.47
CA ILE A 189 0.39 -15.98 -14.83
C ILE A 189 -1.14 -15.92 -14.79
N GLU A 190 -1.77 -16.67 -13.89
CA GLU A 190 -3.24 -16.73 -13.76
C GLU A 190 -3.85 -15.39 -13.36
N VAL A 191 -3.31 -14.72 -12.34
CA VAL A 191 -3.81 -13.40 -11.89
C VAL A 191 -3.52 -12.35 -12.95
N ARG A 192 -2.36 -12.42 -13.62
CA ARG A 192 -2.03 -11.53 -14.74
C ARG A 192 -3.05 -11.68 -15.87
N MET A 193 -3.36 -12.92 -16.25
CA MET A 193 -4.37 -13.22 -17.28
C MET A 193 -5.77 -12.76 -16.85
N SER A 194 -6.16 -12.99 -15.60
CA SER A 194 -7.45 -12.53 -15.05
C SER A 194 -7.58 -11.01 -15.11
N ASN A 195 -6.53 -10.28 -14.75
CA ASN A 195 -6.50 -8.81 -14.81
C ASN A 195 -6.56 -8.31 -16.25
N ILE A 196 -5.85 -8.96 -17.18
CA ILE A 196 -5.92 -8.63 -18.61
C ILE A 196 -7.35 -8.83 -19.13
N VAL A 197 -7.97 -9.98 -18.84
CA VAL A 197 -9.34 -10.27 -19.28
C VAL A 197 -10.35 -9.28 -18.68
N ALA A 198 -10.26 -8.99 -17.39
CA ALA A 198 -11.17 -8.06 -16.71
C ALA A 198 -11.04 -6.63 -17.25
N THR A 199 -9.81 -6.18 -17.53
CA THR A 199 -9.57 -4.85 -18.10
C THR A 199 -9.99 -4.77 -19.57
N GLU A 200 -9.80 -5.82 -20.35
CA GLU A 200 -10.26 -5.92 -21.74
C GLU A 200 -11.80 -5.91 -21.84
N GLN A 201 -12.49 -6.66 -20.96
CA GLN A 201 -13.95 -6.65 -20.88
C GLN A 201 -14.50 -5.25 -20.59
N LYS A 202 -13.97 -4.57 -19.57
CA LYS A 202 -14.37 -3.19 -19.25
C LYS A 202 -14.08 -2.23 -20.40
N LYS A 203 -12.93 -2.36 -21.06
CA LYS A 203 -12.59 -1.56 -22.24
C LYS A 203 -13.60 -1.78 -23.36
N ALA A 204 -13.97 -3.03 -23.63
CA ALA A 204 -14.98 -3.39 -24.62
C ALA A 204 -16.37 -2.82 -24.27
N GLU A 205 -16.76 -2.84 -22.99
CA GLU A 205 -17.99 -2.20 -22.53
C GLU A 205 -17.98 -0.68 -22.71
N LEU A 206 -16.86 -0.02 -22.40
CA LEU A 206 -16.73 1.43 -22.57
C LEU A 206 -16.70 1.83 -24.05
N LEU A 207 -16.11 1.01 -24.91
CA LEU A 207 -16.18 1.15 -26.38
C LEU A 207 -17.61 0.98 -26.90
N LYS A 208 -18.36 -0.01 -26.38
CA LYS A 208 -19.79 -0.20 -26.70
C LYS A 208 -20.65 0.99 -26.25
N LYS A 209 -20.32 1.57 -25.09
CA LYS A 209 -20.97 2.77 -24.55
C LYS A 209 -20.53 4.07 -25.25
N GLY A 210 -19.56 4.00 -26.17
CA GLY A 210 -19.06 5.18 -26.92
C GLY A 210 -18.27 6.18 -26.07
N ILE A 211 -17.84 5.80 -24.86
CA ILE A 211 -17.13 6.67 -23.93
C ILE A 211 -15.66 6.83 -24.33
N ILE A 212 -15.08 5.79 -24.95
CA ILE A 212 -13.68 5.77 -25.37
C ILE A 212 -13.62 5.79 -26.90
N PRO A 213 -12.75 6.62 -27.52
CA PRO A 213 -12.55 6.62 -28.95
C PRO A 213 -12.08 5.25 -29.45
N ARG A 214 -12.58 4.82 -30.61
CA ARG A 214 -12.11 3.58 -31.25
C ARG A 214 -10.63 3.72 -31.56
N PRO A 215 -9.81 2.67 -31.32
CA PRO A 215 -8.41 2.71 -31.68
C PRO A 215 -8.28 2.95 -33.20
N VAL A 216 -7.46 3.93 -33.58
CA VAL A 216 -7.12 4.19 -34.97
C VAL A 216 -6.26 3.02 -35.45
N ALA A 217 -6.72 2.31 -36.48
CA ALA A 217 -5.94 1.24 -37.08
C ALA A 217 -4.70 1.82 -37.78
N ASP A 218 -3.55 1.19 -37.53
CA ASP A 218 -2.28 1.30 -38.25
C ASP A 218 -1.56 2.66 -38.27
N SER A 219 -0.69 2.88 -37.27
CA SER A 219 0.43 3.86 -37.34
C SER A 219 1.82 3.22 -37.34
N TRP A 220 1.91 1.89 -37.49
CA TRP A 220 3.17 1.13 -37.36
C TRP A 220 3.67 0.52 -38.68
N LYS A 221 3.10 0.93 -39.82
CA LYS A 221 3.64 0.60 -41.14
C LYS A 221 4.45 1.79 -41.67
N THR A 222 5.70 1.86 -41.26
CA THR A 222 6.80 2.58 -41.96
C THR A 222 8.08 1.80 -41.71
#